data_AF-A0A815RDR9-F1
#
_entry.id   AF-A0A815RDR9-F1
#
_cell.length_a   1.000
_cell.length_b   1.000
_cell.length_c   1.000
_cell.angle_alpha   90.00
_cell.angle_beta   90.00
_cell.angle_gamma   90.00
#
_symmetry.space_group_name_H-M   'P 1'
#
loop_
_entity.id
_entity.type
_entity.pdbx_description
1 polymer ?
#
loop_
_entity_poly.entity_id
_entity_poly.type
_entity_poly.pdbx_seq_one_letter_code
_entity_poly.pdbx_strand_id
1 'polypeptide(L)'
;MVNCTRFLCQADDLVRLPQEPVEIPRIPVISVAYRVGNLLDVYGEKTNEQHVMNALLQTMRQWKEQGIHVDLDEFTSYPRLDVFPPRYVIFMELIEKQGHKLDVQQLRFLQSTISSDVEQQLCKANQEYAATRRGTKLGALDCILVRSGTFSTFLK
;
A
#
# COMPACT_ATOMS: atom_id res chain seq x y z
N MET A 1 -4.36 32.73 -19.56
CA MET A 1 -3.03 32.92 -20.16
C MET A 1 -2.02 32.74 -19.04
N VAL A 2 -1.36 31.58 -18.95
CA VAL A 2 -0.40 31.30 -17.88
C VAL A 2 0.99 31.58 -18.44
N ASN A 3 1.61 32.66 -17.96
CA ASN A 3 3.00 32.99 -18.23
C ASN A 3 3.89 32.05 -17.41
N CYS A 4 4.80 31.34 -18.07
CA CYS A 4 5.72 30.42 -17.43
C CYS A 4 6.67 31.16 -16.47
N THR A 5 6.63 30.78 -15.19
CA THR A 5 7.59 31.21 -14.18
C THR A 5 8.81 30.30 -14.23
N ARG A 6 9.99 30.85 -14.52
CA ARG A 6 11.26 30.14 -14.47
C ARG A 6 11.71 30.04 -13.01
N PHE A 7 12.00 28.84 -12.53
CA PHE A 7 12.66 28.66 -11.23
C PHE A 7 14.13 29.09 -11.36
N LEU A 8 14.52 30.13 -10.61
CA LEU A 8 15.90 30.56 -10.42
C LEU A 8 16.41 29.88 -9.14
N CYS A 9 17.30 28.89 -9.28
CA CYS A 9 18.09 28.38 -8.17
C CYS A 9 19.42 29.15 -8.12
N GLN A 10 19.66 29.82 -6.98
CA GLN A 10 20.87 30.56 -6.57
C GLN A 10 21.25 31.83 -7.37
N ALA A 11 21.48 32.91 -6.62
CA ALA A 11 21.70 34.26 -7.14
C ALA A 11 23.08 34.48 -7.81
N ASP A 12 24.01 33.54 -7.67
CA ASP A 12 25.39 33.69 -8.15
C ASP A 12 25.66 32.97 -9.49
N ASP A 13 24.70 32.19 -10.00
CA ASP A 13 24.81 31.42 -11.25
C ASP A 13 24.07 32.12 -12.42
N LEU A 14 24.06 33.46 -12.40
CA LEU A 14 23.38 34.27 -13.41
C LEU A 14 24.17 34.25 -14.73
N VAL A 15 23.84 33.27 -15.57
CA VAL A 15 24.22 33.26 -16.99
C VAL A 15 23.76 34.57 -17.63
N ARG A 16 24.69 35.33 -18.22
CA ARG A 16 24.37 36.58 -18.94
C ARG A 16 23.30 36.28 -19.98
N LEU A 17 22.22 37.08 -19.97
CA LEU A 17 21.17 36.96 -20.98
C LEU A 17 21.78 37.23 -22.37
N PRO A 18 21.40 36.45 -23.39
CA PRO A 18 21.82 36.72 -24.76
C PRO A 18 21.34 38.11 -25.19
N GLN A 19 22.19 38.83 -25.92
CA GLN A 19 21.90 40.20 -26.38
C GLN A 19 20.81 40.24 -27.46
N GLU A 20 20.56 39.11 -28.12
CA GLU A 20 19.51 38.92 -29.11
C GLU A 20 18.42 37.99 -28.57
N PRO A 21 17.15 38.17 -28.98
CA PRO A 21 16.07 37.27 -28.59
C PRO A 21 16.33 35.87 -29.16
N VAL A 22 16.94 35.01 -28.35
CA VAL A 22 17.08 33.59 -28.65
C VAL A 22 15.68 32.97 -28.57
N GLU A 23 15.29 32.24 -29.61
CA GLU A 23 14.08 31.42 -29.59
C GLU A 23 14.17 30.45 -28.39
N ILE A 24 13.40 30.72 -27.34
CA ILE A 24 13.37 29.86 -26.17
C ILE A 24 12.70 28.56 -26.62
N PRO A 25 13.40 27.41 -26.58
CA PRO A 25 12.79 26.15 -26.96
C PRO A 25 11.56 25.91 -26.09
N ARG A 26 10.45 25.49 -26.71
CA ARG A 26 9.21 25.21 -25.98
C ARG A 26 9.50 24.11 -24.96
N ILE A 27 9.49 24.49 -23.68
CA ILE A 27 9.72 23.55 -22.58
C ILE A 27 8.44 22.73 -22.40
N PRO A 28 8.52 21.39 -22.36
CA PRO A 28 7.35 20.56 -22.14
C PRO A 28 6.77 20.79 -20.75
N VAL A 29 5.45 20.91 -20.68
CA VAL A 29 4.71 20.87 -19.41
C VAL A 29 4.38 19.40 -19.13
N ILE A 30 4.89 18.88 -18.02
CA ILE A 30 4.72 17.48 -17.62
C ILE A 30 3.68 17.41 -16.51
N SER A 31 2.62 16.62 -16.71
CA SER A 31 1.69 16.22 -15.66
C SER A 31 2.00 14.79 -15.23
N VAL A 32 2.17 14.56 -13.93
CA VAL A 32 2.42 13.23 -13.37
C VAL A 32 1.08 12.61 -13.00
N ALA A 33 0.71 11.54 -13.69
CA ALA A 33 -0.54 10.81 -13.39
C ALA A 33 -0.38 9.90 -12.17
N TYR A 34 0.61 9.00 -12.19
CA TYR A 34 0.89 8.06 -11.11
C TYR A 34 2.32 7.51 -11.22
N ARG A 35 2.78 6.84 -10.16
CA ARG A 35 4.02 6.06 -10.17
C ARG A 35 3.69 4.59 -10.42
N VAL A 36 4.26 4.02 -11.49
CA VAL A 36 4.08 2.60 -11.82
C VAL A 36 4.55 1.71 -10.67
N GLY A 37 3.77 0.67 -10.37
CA GLY A 37 4.08 -0.32 -9.33
C GLY A 37 3.70 0.12 -7.92
N ASN A 38 3.04 1.27 -7.74
CA ASN A 38 2.53 1.70 -6.44
C ASN A 38 1.12 1.17 -6.23
N LEU A 39 0.86 0.48 -5.11
CA LEU A 39 -0.45 -0.07 -4.77
C LEU A 39 -1.15 0.80 -3.72
N LEU A 40 -0.44 1.16 -2.64
CA LEU A 40 -0.93 2.01 -1.55
C LEU A 40 0.11 3.09 -1.23
N ASP A 41 -0.35 4.32 -1.08
CA ASP A 41 0.50 5.46 -0.75
C ASP A 41 -0.35 6.59 -0.16
N VAL A 42 0.02 7.03 1.04
CA VAL A 42 -0.65 8.17 1.71
C VAL A 42 0.36 9.26 2.05
N TYR A 43 1.58 8.89 2.46
CA TYR A 43 2.60 9.85 2.90
C TYR A 43 3.93 9.72 2.13
N GLY A 44 3.92 9.04 0.98
CA GLY A 44 5.09 8.82 0.12
C GLY A 44 5.85 7.54 0.44
N GLU A 45 5.33 6.68 1.33
CA GLU A 45 5.99 5.45 1.79
C GLU A 45 5.91 4.29 0.78
N LYS A 46 5.14 4.48 -0.30
CA LYS A 46 5.10 3.67 -1.53
C LYS A 46 5.06 2.17 -1.27
N THR A 47 3.89 1.68 -0.89
CA THR A 47 3.65 0.26 -0.72
C THR A 47 3.24 -0.35 -2.05
N ASN A 48 4.08 -1.25 -2.61
CA ASN A 48 3.79 -1.97 -3.85
C ASN A 48 3.09 -3.31 -3.58
N GLU A 49 2.64 -3.96 -4.64
CA GLU A 49 1.98 -5.27 -4.57
C GLU A 49 2.87 -6.36 -3.95
N GLN A 50 4.17 -6.38 -4.28
CA GLN A 50 5.10 -7.36 -3.73
C GLN A 50 5.24 -7.23 -2.20
N HIS A 51 5.22 -6.02 -1.65
CA HIS A 51 5.25 -5.80 -0.20
C HIS A 51 4.02 -6.42 0.47
N VAL A 52 2.83 -6.17 -0.09
CA VAL A 52 1.57 -6.70 0.45
C VAL A 52 1.52 -8.22 0.30
N MET A 53 1.81 -8.75 -0.89
CA MET A 53 1.82 -10.18 -1.15
C MET A 53 2.80 -10.92 -0.22
N ASN A 54 4.02 -10.40 -0.08
CA ASN A 54 4.99 -10.97 0.86
C ASN A 54 4.47 -10.94 2.30
N ALA A 55 3.86 -9.84 2.74
CA ALA A 55 3.31 -9.75 4.08
C ALA A 55 2.22 -10.80 4.34
N LEU A 56 1.29 -10.97 3.39
CA LEU A 56 0.22 -11.96 3.48
C LEU A 56 0.77 -13.40 3.48
N LEU A 57 1.66 -13.73 2.55
CA LEU A 57 2.25 -15.07 2.45
C LEU A 57 3.07 -15.44 3.70
N GLN A 58 3.85 -14.51 4.25
CA GLN A 58 4.58 -14.75 5.50
C GLN A 58 3.62 -14.91 6.69
N THR A 59 2.50 -14.20 6.70
CA THR A 59 1.47 -14.36 7.73
C THR A 59 0.84 -15.75 7.66
N MET A 60 0.47 -16.23 6.47
CA MET A 60 -0.06 -17.60 6.29
C MET A 60 0.96 -18.64 6.74
N ARG A 61 2.25 -18.43 6.45
CA ARG A 61 3.32 -19.32 6.91
C ARG A 61 3.41 -19.37 8.43
N GLN A 62 3.34 -18.22 9.11
CA GLN A 62 3.36 -18.16 10.58
C GLN A 62 2.17 -18.89 11.19
N TRP A 63 0.96 -18.69 10.64
CA TRP A 63 -0.24 -19.41 11.08
C TRP A 63 -0.11 -20.91 10.88
N LYS A 64 0.48 -21.36 9.77
CA LYS A 64 0.76 -22.78 9.52
C LYS A 64 1.72 -23.37 10.55
N GLU A 65 2.73 -22.63 10.98
CA GLU A 65 3.64 -23.03 12.07
C GLU A 65 2.93 -23.12 13.43
N GLN A 66 1.82 -22.40 13.60
CA GLN A 66 0.94 -22.44 14.78
C GLN A 66 -0.17 -23.50 14.67
N GLY A 67 -0.18 -24.31 13.60
CA GLY A 67 -1.18 -25.37 13.37
C GLY A 67 -2.47 -24.90 12.68
N ILE A 68 -2.51 -23.67 12.16
CA ILE A 68 -3.64 -23.16 11.39
C ILE A 68 -3.36 -23.35 9.90
N HIS A 69 -4.08 -24.28 9.27
CA HIS A 69 -3.82 -24.72 7.90
C HIS A 69 -4.74 -24.06 6.88
N VAL A 70 -4.43 -22.80 6.56
CA VAL A 70 -5.12 -21.99 5.54
C VAL A 70 -4.14 -21.52 4.49
N ASP A 71 -4.62 -21.34 3.26
CA ASP A 71 -3.89 -20.64 2.20
C ASP A 71 -4.65 -19.35 1.83
N LEU A 72 -3.92 -18.37 1.29
CA LEU A 72 -4.52 -17.17 0.71
C LEU A 72 -5.16 -17.53 -0.64
N ASP A 73 -6.41 -17.12 -0.85
CA ASP A 73 -7.08 -17.23 -2.14
C ASP A 73 -6.86 -15.95 -2.96
N GLU A 74 -7.50 -14.87 -2.52
CA GLU A 74 -7.48 -13.57 -3.18
C GLU A 74 -7.51 -12.45 -2.13
N PHE A 75 -7.03 -11.28 -2.53
CA PHE A 75 -7.09 -10.09 -1.68
C PHE A 75 -7.31 -8.84 -2.53
N THR A 76 -7.81 -7.80 -1.87
CA THR A 76 -7.78 -6.44 -2.41
C THR A 76 -7.46 -5.47 -1.28
N SER A 77 -7.05 -4.26 -1.64
CA SER A 77 -6.64 -3.27 -0.66
C SER A 77 -7.00 -1.87 -1.10
N TYR A 78 -7.22 -0.99 -0.13
CA TYR A 78 -7.40 0.44 -0.39
C TYR A 78 -6.90 1.30 0.78
N PRO A 79 -6.51 2.55 0.51
CA PRO A 79 -6.22 3.51 1.56
C PRO A 79 -7.52 4.09 2.10
N ARG A 80 -7.75 3.94 3.41
CA ARG A 80 -8.89 4.51 4.12
C ARG A 80 -8.54 5.90 4.64
N LEU A 81 -9.07 6.92 3.95
CA LEU A 81 -8.74 8.33 4.17
C LEU A 81 -9.77 9.11 5.00
N ASP A 82 -10.93 8.51 5.29
CA ASP A 82 -12.03 9.10 6.07
C ASP A 82 -11.80 9.02 7.60
N VAL A 83 -10.64 8.51 8.04
CA VAL A 83 -10.27 8.33 9.44
C VAL A 83 -8.92 8.98 9.73
N PHE A 84 -8.72 9.42 10.97
CA PHE A 84 -7.45 9.98 11.42
C PHE A 84 -6.84 9.16 12.57
N PRO A 85 -5.56 8.74 12.47
CA PRO A 85 -4.73 8.78 11.27
C PRO A 85 -5.29 7.89 10.14
N PRO A 86 -5.07 8.24 8.86
CA PRO A 86 -5.43 7.40 7.71
C PRO A 86 -4.77 6.03 7.83
N ARG A 87 -5.38 4.99 7.25
CA ARG A 87 -4.85 3.62 7.38
C ARG A 87 -5.07 2.80 6.14
N TYR A 88 -4.39 1.66 6.06
CA TYR A 88 -4.63 0.67 5.02
C TYR A 88 -5.69 -0.31 5.46
N VAL A 89 -6.51 -0.71 4.50
CA VAL A 89 -7.49 -1.77 4.67
C VAL A 89 -7.19 -2.85 3.64
N ILE A 90 -7.07 -4.09 4.08
CA ILE A 90 -6.88 -5.25 3.23
C ILE A 90 -8.04 -6.21 3.47
N PHE A 91 -8.78 -6.50 2.41
CA PHE A 91 -9.75 -7.59 2.42
C PHE A 91 -9.06 -8.83 1.86
N MET A 92 -9.23 -9.98 2.51
CA MET A 92 -8.64 -11.22 2.03
C MET A 92 -9.57 -12.40 2.25
N GLU A 93 -9.56 -13.29 1.27
CA GLU A 93 -10.27 -14.55 1.24
C GLU A 93 -9.28 -15.70 1.48
N LEU A 94 -9.70 -16.67 2.28
CA LEU A 94 -8.87 -17.82 2.64
C LEU A 94 -9.46 -19.11 2.09
N ILE A 95 -8.58 -20.02 1.67
CA ILE A 95 -8.93 -21.40 1.34
C ILE A 95 -8.54 -22.31 2.50
N GLU A 96 -9.50 -23.12 2.95
CA GLU A 96 -9.27 -24.21 3.89
C GLU A 96 -8.64 -25.40 3.15
N LYS A 97 -7.60 -26.03 3.73
CA LYS A 97 -7.10 -27.29 3.20
C LYS A 97 -8.03 -28.44 3.52
N GLN A 98 -8.09 -29.41 2.59
CA GLN A 98 -8.91 -30.61 2.73
C GLN A 98 -8.67 -31.28 4.09
N GLY A 99 -9.74 -31.39 4.90
CA GLY A 99 -9.70 -32.01 6.23
C GLY A 99 -9.49 -31.06 7.41
N HIS A 100 -9.22 -29.77 7.17
CA HIS A 100 -9.02 -28.76 8.21
C HIS A 100 -9.97 -27.58 8.01
N LYS A 101 -11.26 -27.81 8.32
CA LYS A 101 -12.22 -26.72 8.38
C LYS A 101 -11.96 -25.87 9.61
N LEU A 102 -11.98 -24.56 9.44
CA LEU A 102 -11.87 -23.65 10.57
C LEU A 102 -13.18 -23.71 11.36
N ASP A 103 -13.07 -23.92 12.65
CA ASP A 103 -14.21 -23.72 13.53
C ASP A 103 -14.49 -22.22 13.74
N VAL A 104 -15.66 -21.91 14.29
CA VAL A 104 -16.08 -20.52 14.54
C VAL A 104 -15.16 -19.80 15.54
N GLN A 105 -14.55 -20.52 16.48
CA GLN A 105 -13.64 -19.93 17.46
C GLN A 105 -12.30 -19.57 16.80
N GLN A 106 -11.76 -20.43 15.95
CA GLN A 106 -10.57 -20.18 15.14
C GLN A 106 -10.78 -19.00 14.20
N LEU A 107 -11.93 -18.92 13.52
CA LEU A 107 -12.25 -17.76 12.67
C LEU A 107 -12.30 -16.45 13.46
N ARG A 108 -12.91 -16.44 14.65
CA ARG A 108 -12.94 -15.25 15.52
C ARG A 108 -11.54 -14.89 16.01
N PHE A 109 -10.74 -15.89 16.39
CA PHE A 109 -9.37 -15.69 16.80
C PHE A 109 -8.56 -15.05 15.66
N LEU A 110 -8.59 -15.64 14.46
CA LEU A 110 -7.92 -15.10 13.29
C LEU A 110 -8.37 -13.67 12.98
N GLN A 111 -9.68 -13.42 12.96
CA GLN A 111 -10.20 -12.07 12.72
C GLN A 111 -9.73 -11.04 13.77
N SER A 112 -9.41 -11.48 15.00
CA SER A 112 -8.90 -10.61 16.06
C SER A 112 -7.40 -10.33 15.98
N THR A 113 -6.60 -11.21 15.36
CA THR A 113 -5.13 -11.08 15.30
C THR A 113 -4.60 -10.71 13.91
N ILE A 114 -5.39 -10.93 12.86
CA ILE A 114 -4.94 -10.80 11.47
C ILE A 114 -4.35 -9.43 11.15
N SER A 115 -4.98 -8.36 11.61
CA SER A 115 -4.50 -7.00 11.38
C SER A 115 -3.10 -6.78 11.95
N SER A 116 -2.83 -7.28 13.17
CA SER A 116 -1.51 -7.16 13.79
C SER A 116 -0.47 -8.08 13.15
N ASP A 117 -0.87 -9.30 12.78
CA ASP A 117 0.04 -10.29 12.19
C ASP A 117 0.51 -9.82 10.80
N VAL A 118 -0.42 -9.34 9.97
CA VAL A 118 -0.10 -8.78 8.65
C VAL A 118 0.66 -7.46 8.77
N GLU A 119 0.30 -6.58 9.71
CA GLU A 119 1.04 -5.31 9.95
C GLU A 119 2.51 -5.60 10.32
N GLN A 120 2.76 -6.61 11.15
CA GLN A 120 4.11 -7.01 11.53
C GLN A 120 4.93 -7.44 10.31
N GLN A 121 4.37 -8.25 9.41
CA GLN A 121 5.07 -8.67 8.20
C GLN A 121 5.22 -7.53 7.19
N LEU A 122 4.22 -6.66 7.06
CA LEU A 122 4.28 -5.50 6.19
C LEU A 122 5.38 -4.52 6.64
N CYS A 123 5.54 -4.31 7.94
CA CYS A 123 6.63 -3.49 8.49
C CYS A 123 8.02 -4.05 8.20
N LYS A 124 8.15 -5.39 8.09
CA LYS A 124 9.42 -6.03 7.68
C LYS A 124 9.65 -5.90 6.18
N ALA A 125 8.59 -6.00 5.38
CA ALA A 125 8.64 -5.90 3.93
C ALA A 125 8.82 -4.46 3.41
N ASN A 126 8.30 -3.46 4.13
CA ASN A 126 8.40 -2.04 3.77
C ASN A 126 8.85 -1.19 4.98
N GLN A 127 10.13 -0.81 4.99
CA GLN A 127 10.72 -0.01 6.06
C GLN A 127 10.17 1.42 6.12
N GLU A 128 9.78 1.99 4.98
CA GLU A 128 9.18 3.35 4.91
C GLU A 128 7.77 3.34 5.51
N TYR A 129 6.98 2.30 5.23
CA TYR A 129 5.70 2.07 5.91
C TYR A 129 5.91 1.98 7.42
N ALA A 130 6.88 1.16 7.85
CA ALA A 130 7.19 1.00 9.28
C ALA A 130 7.61 2.32 9.94
N ALA A 131 8.42 3.14 9.26
CA ALA A 131 8.82 4.46 9.74
C ALA A 131 7.62 5.41 9.87
N THR A 132 6.76 5.46 8.86
CA THR A 132 5.55 6.31 8.83
C THR A 132 4.55 5.89 9.92
N ARG A 133 4.37 4.59 10.12
CA ARG A 133 3.52 3.99 11.16
C ARG A 133 4.02 4.30 12.56
N ARG A 134 5.33 4.15 12.82
CA ARG A 134 5.97 4.54 14.10
C ARG A 134 5.87 6.03 14.37
N GLY A 135 5.92 6.85 13.32
CA GLY A 135 5.70 8.29 13.40
C GLY A 135 4.24 8.70 13.63
N THR A 136 3.31 7.76 13.83
CA THR A 136 1.86 7.97 14.08
C THR A 136 1.10 8.70 12.97
N LYS A 137 1.74 8.93 11.82
CA LYS A 137 1.10 9.55 10.65
C LYS A 137 0.09 8.60 9.99
N LEU A 138 0.41 7.31 10.02
CA LEU A 138 -0.45 6.24 9.53
C LEU A 138 -1.01 5.42 10.71
N GLY A 139 -2.30 5.11 10.65
CA GLY A 139 -2.99 4.24 11.59
C GLY A 139 -2.64 2.78 11.41
N ALA A 140 -3.09 1.96 12.36
CA ALA A 140 -2.94 0.51 12.26
C ALA A 140 -3.64 -0.02 11.01
N LEU A 141 -2.97 -0.92 10.30
CA LEU A 141 -3.57 -1.73 9.24
C LEU A 141 -4.86 -2.38 9.75
N ASP A 142 -5.86 -2.46 8.89
CA ASP A 142 -7.10 -3.17 9.15
C ASP A 142 -7.26 -4.31 8.14
N CYS A 143 -7.22 -5.56 8.62
CA CYS A 143 -7.40 -6.74 7.79
C CYS A 143 -8.77 -7.36 8.05
N ILE A 144 -9.52 -7.56 6.97
CA ILE A 144 -10.89 -8.07 7.02
C ILE A 144 -10.92 -9.41 6.30
N LEU A 145 -11.23 -10.49 7.03
CA LEU A 145 -11.50 -11.78 6.42
C LEU A 145 -12.88 -11.74 5.78
N VAL A 146 -12.93 -11.97 4.48
CA VAL A 146 -14.19 -12.08 3.75
C VAL A 146 -14.60 -13.54 3.64
N ARG A 147 -15.89 -13.77 3.35
CA ARG A 147 -16.42 -15.12 3.17
C ARG A 147 -15.89 -15.73 1.88
N SER A 148 -15.78 -17.05 1.83
CA SER A 148 -15.45 -17.72 0.58
C SER A 148 -16.50 -17.42 -0.50
N GLY A 149 -16.04 -17.17 -1.73
CA GLY A 149 -16.80 -16.74 -2.89
C GLY A 149 -17.06 -15.23 -2.96
N THR A 150 -16.50 -14.41 -2.07
CA THR A 150 -16.76 -12.96 -2.07
C THR A 150 -16.20 -12.32 -3.33
N PHE A 151 -14.93 -12.59 -3.65
CA PHE A 151 -14.31 -12.00 -4.85
C PHE A 151 -14.92 -12.56 -6.14
N SER A 152 -15.21 -13.87 -6.17
CA SER A 152 -15.91 -14.51 -7.28
C SER A 152 -17.30 -13.91 -7.57
N THR A 153 -17.98 -13.38 -6.55
CA THR A 153 -19.28 -12.70 -6.71
C THR A 153 -19.11 -11.25 -7.14
N PHE A 154 -18.08 -10.57 -6.62
CA PHE A 154 -17.79 -9.17 -6.97
C PHE A 154 -17.42 -8.97 -8.45
N LEU A 155 -16.82 -9.99 -9.07
CA LEU A 155 -16.41 -9.95 -10.49
C LEU A 155 -17.54 -10.29 -11.48
N LYS A 156 -18.75 -10.60 -11.01
CA LYS A 156 -19.93 -10.86 -11.85
C LYS A 156 -20.75 -9.60 -12.05
#